data_AF-A0A4P1RWY7-F1
#
_entry.id   AF-A0A4P1RWY7-F1
#
_cell.length_a   1.000
_cell.length_b   1.000
_cell.length_c   1.000
_cell.angle_alpha   90.00
_cell.angle_beta   90.00
_cell.angle_gamma   90.00
#
_symmetry.space_group_name_H-M   'P 1'
#
loop_
_entity.id
_entity.type
_entity.pdbx_description
1 polymer ?
#
loop_
_entity_poly.entity_id
_entity_poly.type
_entity_poly.pdbx_seq_one_letter_code
_entity_poly.pdbx_strand_id
1 'polypeptide(L)' 'MNKTPALDFSGETALVTGASRGIGEAIARSLAELGADVIIVSRKLESLEAVANSIGDR' A
#
# COMPACT_ATOMS: atom_id res chain seq x y z
N MET A 1 17.96 2.90 -24.00
CA MET A 1 16.81 2.65 -23.12
C MET A 1 17.07 3.36 -21.80
N ASN A 2 16.40 4.48 -21.52
CA ASN A 2 16.45 5.05 -20.17
C ASN A 2 15.65 4.14 -19.26
N LYS A 3 16.31 3.53 -18.28
CA LYS A 3 15.61 2.90 -17.16
C LYS A 3 14.86 4.02 -16.44
N THR A 4 13.53 3.89 -16.32
CA THR A 4 12.78 4.61 -15.30
C THR A 4 13.52 4.39 -13.98
N PRO A 5 13.84 5.45 -13.20
CA PRO A 5 14.45 5.26 -11.90
C PRO A 5 13.57 4.29 -11.11
N ALA A 6 14.18 3.27 -10.51
CA ALA A 6 13.47 2.37 -9.62
C ALA A 6 12.88 3.25 -8.50
N LEU A 7 11.56 3.22 -8.34
CA LEU A 7 10.91 3.90 -7.24
C LEU A 7 11.33 3.17 -5.96
N ASP A 8 11.65 3.94 -4.93
CA ASP A 8 11.97 3.46 -3.58
C ASP A 8 11.31 4.44 -2.62
N PHE A 9 10.45 3.91 -1.75
CA PHE A 9 9.72 4.67 -0.75
C PHE A 9 10.13 4.27 0.67
N SER A 10 11.28 3.63 0.83
CA SER A 10 11.82 3.27 2.13
C SER A 10 11.93 4.48 3.06
N GLY A 11 11.27 4.40 4.21
CA GLY A 11 11.25 5.47 5.22
C GLY A 11 10.17 6.53 5.02
N GLU A 12 9.37 6.42 3.96
CA GLU A 12 8.19 7.26 3.74
C GLU A 12 6.92 6.60 4.31
N THR A 13 5.96 7.42 4.74
CA THR A 13 4.63 6.97 5.15
C THR A 13 3.59 7.36 4.10
N ALA A 14 2.75 6.41 3.69
CA ALA A 14 1.72 6.65 2.68
C ALA A 14 0.30 6.39 3.22
N LEU A 15 -0.62 7.34 3.00
CA LEU A 15 -2.04 7.20 3.31
C LEU A 15 -2.84 6.83 2.05
N VAL A 16 -3.46 5.65 2.05
CA VAL A 16 -4.29 5.17 0.93
C VAL A 16 -5.74 5.08 1.36
N THR A 17 -6.59 5.94 0.78
CA THR A 17 -8.05 5.87 0.95
C THR A 17 -8.68 4.95 -0.09
N GLY A 18 -9.80 4.30 0.26
CA GLY A 18 -10.43 3.32 -0.63
C GLY A 18 -9.61 2.04 -0.79
N ALA A 19 -8.73 1.73 0.16
CA ALA A 19 -7.74 0.65 0.07
C ALA A 19 -8.31 -0.78 0.20
N SER A 20 -9.62 -0.95 0.38
CA SER A 20 -10.22 -2.26 0.67
C SER A 20 -10.42 -3.17 -0.55
N ARG A 21 -10.20 -2.68 -1.78
CA ARG A 21 -10.27 -3.48 -3.01
C ARG A 21 -9.69 -2.72 -4.22
N GLY A 22 -9.49 -3.46 -5.31
CA GLY A 22 -9.27 -2.88 -6.64
C GLY A 22 -8.01 -2.01 -6.68
N ILE A 23 -8.12 -0.81 -7.25
CA ILE A 23 -6.96 0.07 -7.45
C ILE A 23 -6.35 0.52 -6.12
N GLY A 24 -7.17 0.87 -5.13
CA GLY A 24 -6.66 1.31 -3.82
C GLY A 24 -5.86 0.21 -3.13
N GLU A 25 -6.34 -1.04 -3.19
CA GLU A 25 -5.60 -2.19 -2.68
C GLU A 25 -4.29 -2.41 -3.44
N ALA A 26 -4.33 -2.38 -4.78
CA ALA A 26 -3.14 -2.56 -5.60
C ALA A 26 -2.07 -1.49 -5.31
N ILE A 27 -2.48 -0.24 -5.13
CA ILE A 27 -1.58 0.85 -4.73
C ILE A 27 -0.97 0.59 -3.35
N ALA A 28 -1.79 0.21 -2.36
CA ALA A 28 -1.29 -0.08 -1.01
C ALA A 28 -0.24 -1.19 -1.02
N ARG A 29 -0.48 -2.28 -1.77
CA ARG A 29 0.47 -3.38 -1.95
C ARG A 29 1.78 -2.92 -2.58
N SER A 30 1.69 -2.20 -3.70
CA SER A 30 2.89 -1.73 -4.39
C SER A 30 3.70 -0.74 -3.53
N LEU A 31 3.05 0.14 -2.76
CA LEU A 31 3.77 1.06 -1.87
C LEU A 31 4.51 0.31 -0.75
N ALA A 32 3.88 -0.70 -0.16
CA ALA A 32 4.51 -1.55 0.84
C ALA A 32 5.69 -2.36 0.25
N GLU A 33 5.52 -2.93 -0.95
CA GLU A 33 6.59 -3.64 -1.68
C GLU A 33 7.79 -2.73 -2.00
N LEU A 34 7.54 -1.43 -2.17
CA LEU A 34 8.56 -0.41 -2.41
C LEU A 34 9.13 0.21 -1.11
N GLY A 35 8.75 -0.32 0.07
CA GLY A 35 9.35 0.01 1.36
C GLY A 35 8.65 1.10 2.18
N ALA A 36 7.49 1.61 1.72
CA ALA A 36 6.72 2.57 2.50
C ALA A 36 6.02 1.89 3.69
N ASP A 37 5.85 2.62 4.79
CA ASP A 37 4.90 2.27 5.85
C ASP A 37 3.49 2.75 5.42
N VAL A 38 2.50 1.84 5.32
CA VAL A 38 1.25 2.14 4.61
C VAL A 38 0.04 2.18 5.54
N ILE A 39 -0.60 3.35 5.63
CA ILE A 39 -1.87 3.54 6.33
C ILE A 39 -3.02 3.30 5.34
N ILE A 40 -3.78 2.23 5.55
CA ILE A 40 -4.94 1.89 4.72
C ILE A 40 -6.25 2.36 5.35
N VAL A 41 -7.11 3.01 4.56
CA VAL A 41 -8.39 3.56 5.04
C VAL A 41 -9.55 3.14 4.14
N SER A 42 -10.62 2.65 4.77
CA SER A 42 -11.90 2.38 4.13
C SER A 42 -13.04 2.39 5.17
N ARG A 43 -14.28 2.26 4.72
CA ARG A 43 -15.47 2.30 5.59
C ARG A 43 -15.75 1.00 6.36
N LYS A 44 -15.12 -0.12 5.99
CA LYS A 44 -15.37 -1.44 6.57
C LYS A 44 -14.05 -2.03 7.03
N LEU A 45 -13.94 -2.33 8.33
CA LEU A 45 -12.71 -2.82 8.94
C LEU A 45 -12.38 -4.24 8.43
N GLU A 46 -13.38 -5.10 8.29
CA GLU A 46 -13.21 -6.49 7.87
C GLU A 46 -12.61 -6.58 6.46
N SER A 47 -12.91 -5.59 5.61
CA SER A 47 -12.31 -5.52 4.27
C SER A 47 -10.87 -4.99 4.28
N LEU A 48 -10.45 -4.27 5.33
CA LEU A 48 -9.07 -3.81 5.48
C LEU A 48 -8.17 -4.89 6.07
N GLU A 49 -8.66 -5.73 6.96
CA GLU A 49 -7.88 -6.80 7.59
C GLU A 49 -7.24 -7.74 6.55
N ALA A 50 -7.99 -8.11 5.53
CA ALA A 50 -7.46 -8.93 4.43
C ALA A 50 -6.30 -8.25 3.68
N VAL A 51 -6.39 -6.92 3.51
CA VAL A 51 -5.34 -6.13 2.83
C VAL A 51 -4.14 -5.95 3.75
N ALA A 52 -4.35 -5.56 5.02
CA ALA A 52 -3.30 -5.43 6.03
C ALA A 52 -2.46 -6.71 6.16
N ASN A 53 -3.13 -7.86 6.32
CA ASN A 53 -2.48 -9.17 6.42
C ASN A 53 -1.63 -9.54 5.20
N SER A 54 -1.88 -8.90 4.07
CA SER A 54 -1.23 -9.21 2.80
C SER A 54 -0.11 -8.23 2.42
N ILE A 55 0.04 -7.13 3.15
CA ILE A 55 1.12 -6.14 2.98
C ILE A 55 2.13 -6.16 4.13
N GLY A 56 1.78 -6.78 5.27
CA GLY A 56 2.69 -7.02 6.40
C GLY A 56 2.53 -6.02 7.55
N ASP A 57 3.30 -6.21 8.62
CA ASP A 57 3.21 -5.44 9.88
C ASP A 57 3.92 -4.07 9.82
N ARG A 58 4.00 -3.43 8.65
CA ARG A 58 4.67 -2.14 8.43
C ARG A 58 3.78 -1.13 7.73
#